data_AF-A0A9D8K6E3-F1
#
_entry.id   AF-A0A9D8K6E3-F1
#
_cell.length_a   1.000
_cell.length_b   1.000
_cell.length_c   1.000
_cell.angle_alpha   90.00
_cell.angle_beta   90.00
_cell.angle_gamma   90.00
#
_symmetry.space_group_name_H-M   'P 1'
#
loop_
_entity.id
_entity.type
_entity.pdbx_description
1 polymer ?
#
loop_
_entity_poly.entity_id
_entity_poly.type
_entity_poly.pdbx_seq_one_letter_code
_entity_poly.pdbx_strand_id
1 'polypeptide(L)'
;MGAKQVDTLTGLDGANVFLLGDARGVFDDDRTNNTLGTADYALITDFTPGVDKLQVRAGTAYLYTTSTSGNNQDELIAVLQGVTALSGTDRIGV
;
A
#
# COMPACT_ATOMS: atom_id res chain seq x y z
N MET A 1 -12.37 -5.30 -5.62
CA MET A 1 -11.29 -6.27 -5.47
C MET A 1 -11.75 -7.38 -4.54
N GLY A 2 -11.18 -8.57 -4.71
CA GLY A 2 -11.59 -9.80 -4.03
C GLY A 2 -10.88 -9.94 -2.69
N ALA A 3 -11.62 -10.32 -1.65
CA ALA A 3 -11.04 -10.54 -0.34
C ALA A 3 -9.99 -11.66 -0.40
N LYS A 4 -8.84 -11.44 0.23
CA LYS A 4 -7.70 -12.37 0.32
C LYS A 4 -6.89 -12.54 -0.97
N GLN A 5 -6.60 -11.45 -1.68
CA GLN A 5 -5.78 -11.49 -2.88
C GLN A 5 -4.52 -10.63 -2.74
N VAL A 6 -3.42 -11.09 -3.34
CA VAL A 6 -2.26 -10.22 -3.55
C VAL A 6 -2.37 -9.61 -4.94
N ASP A 7 -2.61 -8.31 -4.99
CA ASP A 7 -2.74 -7.56 -6.24
C ASP A 7 -1.37 -7.01 -6.66
N THR A 8 -0.79 -7.58 -7.72
CA THR A 8 0.51 -7.13 -8.24
C THR A 8 0.35 -5.88 -9.10
N LEU A 9 0.97 -4.78 -8.71
CA LEU A 9 0.94 -3.49 -9.40
C LEU A 9 2.33 -3.11 -9.91
N THR A 10 2.40 -2.70 -11.18
CA THR A 10 3.62 -2.25 -11.85
C THR A 10 3.33 -0.92 -12.56
N GLY A 11 4.09 0.13 -12.23
CA GLY A 11 3.90 1.49 -12.75
C GLY A 11 4.57 1.71 -14.11
N LEU A 12 5.64 0.97 -14.41
CA LEU A 12 6.56 1.20 -15.52
C LEU A 12 7.25 2.58 -15.40
N ASP A 13 7.90 3.02 -16.48
CA ASP A 13 8.64 4.28 -16.51
C ASP A 13 7.72 5.50 -16.27
N GLY A 14 8.19 6.43 -15.44
CA GLY A 14 7.53 7.72 -15.23
C GLY A 14 7.14 7.97 -13.78
N ALA A 15 6.32 9.01 -13.56
CA ALA A 15 5.74 9.31 -12.26
C ALA A 15 4.35 8.70 -12.17
N ASN A 16 4.23 7.64 -11.38
CA ASN A 16 3.03 6.83 -11.26
C ASN A 16 2.29 7.11 -9.94
N VAL A 17 0.97 6.90 -9.98
CA VAL A 17 0.13 6.91 -8.78
C VAL A 17 -0.45 5.51 -8.58
N PHE A 18 -0.01 4.85 -7.51
CA PHE A 18 -0.56 3.58 -7.08
C PHE A 18 -1.76 3.85 -6.17
N LEU A 19 -2.94 3.49 -6.65
CA LEU A 19 -4.20 3.76 -5.98
C LEU A 19 -4.54 2.64 -4.99
N LEU A 20 -4.33 2.91 -3.70
CA LEU A 20 -4.63 1.97 -2.61
C LEU A 20 -5.95 2.32 -1.88
N GLY A 21 -6.40 3.58 -2.01
CA GLY A 21 -7.72 3.99 -1.53
C GLY A 21 -8.10 5.40 -1.97
N ASP A 22 -9.41 5.68 -1.89
CA ASP A 22 -9.98 7.01 -2.13
C ASP A 22 -11.28 7.21 -1.32
N ALA A 23 -12.09 8.20 -1.72
CA ALA A 23 -13.37 8.50 -1.08
C ALA A 23 -14.36 7.31 -1.03
N ARG A 24 -14.19 6.30 -1.89
CA ARG A 24 -14.98 5.07 -1.94
C ARG A 24 -14.55 4.04 -0.91
N GLY A 25 -13.37 4.15 -0.32
CA GLY A 25 -12.81 3.21 0.65
C GLY A 25 -11.37 2.80 0.31
N VAL A 26 -10.84 1.85 1.08
CA VAL A 26 -9.59 1.14 0.75
C VAL A 26 -9.89 -0.12 -0.05
N PHE A 27 -9.00 -0.42 -0.98
CA PHE A 27 -9.19 -1.48 -1.96
C PHE A 27 -8.55 -2.80 -1.57
N ASP A 28 -7.47 -2.72 -0.80
CA ASP A 28 -6.72 -3.86 -0.25
C ASP A 28 -6.85 -3.80 1.28
N ASP A 29 -7.88 -4.44 1.81
CA ASP A 29 -8.30 -4.40 3.23
C ASP A 29 -8.96 -5.75 3.55
N ASP A 30 -8.33 -6.55 4.42
CA ASP A 30 -8.80 -7.87 4.84
C ASP A 30 -9.95 -7.78 5.87
N ARG A 31 -10.36 -6.55 6.21
CA ARG A 31 -11.43 -6.16 7.16
C ARG A 31 -11.26 -6.74 8.54
N THR A 32 -10.04 -7.14 8.89
CA THR A 32 -9.74 -7.87 10.10
C THR A 32 -8.63 -7.11 10.84
N ASN A 33 -9.03 -6.12 11.65
CA ASN A 33 -8.16 -5.22 12.41
C ASN A 33 -7.25 -5.89 13.48
N ASN A 34 -7.07 -7.20 13.45
CA ASN A 34 -6.18 -7.96 14.34
C ASN A 34 -5.30 -9.00 13.59
N THR A 35 -5.31 -8.99 12.26
CA THR A 35 -4.37 -9.75 11.43
C THR A 35 -3.38 -8.82 10.77
N LEU A 36 -2.22 -9.35 10.40
CA LEU A 36 -1.15 -8.60 9.74
C LEU A 36 -1.51 -8.07 8.35
N GLY A 37 -2.74 -8.29 7.83
CA GLY A 37 -3.13 -7.94 6.46
C GLY A 37 -2.43 -8.74 5.36
N THR A 38 -1.63 -9.77 5.70
CA THR A 38 -0.81 -10.52 4.72
C THR A 38 -1.62 -11.38 3.75
N ALA A 39 -2.92 -11.50 3.98
CA ALA A 39 -3.82 -12.21 3.08
C ALA A 39 -4.34 -11.31 1.94
N ASP A 40 -4.35 -9.98 2.10
CA ASP A 40 -4.98 -9.04 1.18
C ASP A 40 -4.19 -7.73 1.10
N TYR A 41 -3.30 -7.59 0.12
CA TYR A 41 -2.45 -6.40 -0.02
C TYR A 41 -1.99 -6.19 -1.47
N ALA A 42 -1.67 -4.95 -1.82
CA ALA A 42 -1.03 -4.64 -3.09
C ALA A 42 0.48 -4.92 -3.05
N LEU A 43 1.00 -5.76 -3.95
CA LEU A 43 2.44 -5.93 -4.18
C LEU A 43 2.89 -4.98 -5.28
N ILE A 44 3.62 -3.93 -4.92
CA ILE A 44 4.14 -2.94 -5.86
C ILE A 44 5.58 -3.31 -6.24
N THR A 45 5.84 -3.50 -7.53
CA THR A 45 7.09 -4.14 -8.00
C THR A 45 8.21 -3.18 -8.39
N ASP A 46 7.89 -1.93 -8.70
CA ASP A 46 8.80 -0.97 -9.34
C ASP A 46 8.64 0.46 -8.82
N PHE A 47 8.18 0.61 -7.56
CA PHE A 47 8.01 1.91 -6.94
C PHE A 47 9.34 2.68 -6.83
N THR A 48 9.35 3.92 -7.32
CA THR A 48 10.47 4.85 -7.26
C THR A 48 10.20 5.94 -6.22
N PRO A 49 10.82 5.89 -5.02
CA PRO A 49 10.65 6.92 -4.00
C PRO A 49 11.02 8.32 -4.49
N GLY A 50 10.25 9.32 -4.08
CA GLY A 50 10.38 10.71 -4.51
C GLY A 50 9.73 11.01 -5.87
N VAL A 51 9.50 9.99 -6.71
CA VAL A 51 8.90 10.13 -8.04
C VAL A 51 7.45 9.65 -8.01
N ASP A 52 7.25 8.38 -7.66
CA ASP A 52 5.94 7.77 -7.57
C ASP A 52 5.18 8.21 -6.31
N LYS A 53 3.88 7.92 -6.31
CA LYS A 53 2.97 8.24 -5.22
C LYS A 53 2.07 7.08 -4.86
N LEU A 54 1.87 6.90 -3.57
CA LEU A 54 0.84 6.06 -2.98
C LEU A 54 -0.36 6.94 -2.65
N GLN A 55 -1.49 6.71 -3.32
CA GLN A 55 -2.74 7.36 -2.96
C GLN A 55 -3.49 6.50 -1.94
N VAL A 56 -3.70 7.08 -0.76
CA VAL A 56 -4.45 6.44 0.33
C VAL A 56 -5.64 7.30 0.73
N ARG A 57 -6.64 6.67 1.34
CA ARG A 57 -7.75 7.39 1.96
C ARG A 57 -7.26 8.15 3.21
N ALA A 58 -7.61 9.42 3.31
CA ALA A 58 -7.30 10.23 4.48
C ALA A 58 -8.06 9.77 5.73
N GLY A 59 -7.47 10.02 6.90
CA GLY A 59 -8.14 9.81 8.20
C GLY A 59 -8.16 8.36 8.71
N THR A 60 -7.51 7.42 8.02
CA THR A 60 -7.28 6.06 8.53
C THR A 60 -5.79 5.79 8.69
N ALA A 61 -5.41 5.04 9.72
CA ALA A 61 -4.06 4.53 9.89
C ALA A 61 -3.91 3.22 9.09
N TYR A 62 -3.22 3.30 7.96
CA TYR A 62 -2.87 2.14 7.14
C TYR A 62 -1.38 1.94 7.11
N LEU A 63 -0.95 0.68 7.06
CA LEU A 63 0.45 0.32 6.89
C LEU A 63 0.76 0.03 5.42
N TYR A 64 1.74 0.75 4.89
CA TYR A 64 2.44 0.40 3.67
C TYR A 64 3.93 0.28 4.02
N THR A 65 4.57 -0.79 3.57
CA THR A 65 5.90 -1.20 4.05
C THR A 65 6.74 -1.75 2.92
N THR A 66 8.04 -1.86 3.16
CA THR A 66 8.99 -2.54 2.26
C THR A 66 9.19 -4.01 2.63
N SER A 67 8.58 -4.45 3.75
CA SER A 67 8.70 -5.81 4.28
C SER A 67 7.45 -6.23 5.05
N THR A 68 7.00 -7.47 4.83
CA THR A 68 5.88 -8.10 5.54
C THR A 68 6.23 -8.59 6.94
N SER A 69 7.47 -8.43 7.40
CA SER A 69 7.99 -9.00 8.65
C SER A 69 7.80 -8.13 9.91
N GLY A 70 6.83 -7.22 9.93
CA GLY A 70 6.59 -6.29 11.06
C GLY A 70 5.55 -6.78 12.07
N ASN A 71 5.67 -6.39 13.34
CA ASN A 71 4.62 -6.56 14.37
C ASN A 71 3.67 -5.34 14.37
N ASN A 72 3.03 -5.05 13.23
CA ASN A 72 2.05 -3.97 13.20
C ASN A 72 0.65 -4.51 13.43
N GLN A 73 -0.03 -3.93 14.42
CA GLN A 73 -1.48 -4.07 14.63
C GLN A 73 -2.28 -3.28 13.57
N ASP A 74 -1.58 -2.49 12.75
CA ASP A 74 -2.15 -1.75 11.63
C ASP A 74 -2.25 -2.64 10.39
N GLU A 75 -3.34 -2.48 9.65
CA GLU A 75 -3.63 -3.25 8.45
C GLU A 75 -2.63 -2.96 7.33
N LEU A 76 -1.96 -4.02 6.85
CA LEU A 76 -1.07 -3.97 5.69
C LEU A 76 -1.91 -3.81 4.42
N ILE A 77 -1.76 -2.69 3.74
CA ILE A 77 -2.46 -2.42 2.47
C ILE A 77 -1.54 -2.53 1.25
N ALA A 78 -0.21 -2.40 1.45
CA ALA A 78 0.76 -2.52 0.37
C ALA A 78 2.17 -2.91 0.82
N VAL A 79 2.85 -3.68 -0.03
CA VAL A 79 4.26 -4.05 0.08
C VAL A 79 5.01 -3.52 -1.14
N LEU A 80 6.06 -2.73 -0.91
CA LEU A 80 6.88 -2.14 -1.96
C LEU A 80 8.17 -2.94 -2.12
N GLN A 81 8.25 -3.73 -3.19
CA GLN A 81 9.38 -4.60 -3.47
C GLN A 81 10.60 -3.78 -3.91
N GLY A 82 11.77 -4.10 -3.35
CA GLY A 82 13.04 -3.48 -3.74
C GLY A 82 13.23 -2.05 -3.23
N VAL A 83 12.25 -1.48 -2.52
CA VAL A 83 12.37 -0.17 -1.89
C VAL A 83 13.03 -0.31 -0.52
N THR A 84 13.99 0.56 -0.21
CA THR A 84 14.74 0.51 1.06
C THR A 84 14.32 1.59 2.06
N ALA A 85 13.70 2.67 1.58
CA ALA A 85 13.18 3.75 2.40
C ALA A 85 11.99 4.44 1.73
N LEU A 86 11.02 4.85 2.53
CA LEU A 86 9.90 5.69 2.13
C LEU A 86 9.94 7.00 2.91
N SER A 87 9.38 8.04 2.31
CA SER A 87 9.27 9.36 2.89
C SER A 87 7.81 9.80 2.99
N GLY A 88 7.54 10.81 3.83
CA GLY A 88 6.20 11.37 3.97
C GLY A 88 5.65 11.99 2.68
N THR A 89 6.51 12.33 1.72
CA THR A 89 6.12 12.91 0.41
C THR A 89 5.74 11.86 -0.63
N ASP A 90 5.98 10.58 -0.35
CA ASP A 90 5.59 9.45 -1.22
C ASP A 90 4.11 9.11 -1.06
N ARG A 91 3.44 9.67 -0.06
CA ARG A 91 2.02 9.47 0.21
C ARG A 91 1.21 10.73 -0.11
N ILE A 92 0.10 10.53 -0.80
CA ILE A 92 -0.96 11.52 -0.97
C ILE A 92 -2.25 10.99 -0.34
N GLY A 93 -2.84 11.80 0.54
CA GLY A 93 -4.13 11.51 1.18
C GLY A 93 -5.25 12.27 0.49
N VAL A 94 -6.35 11.57 0.20
CA VAL A 94 -7.59 12.13 -0.38
C VAL A 94 -8.81 11.79 0.46
#